data_AF-A0A0M9E761-F1
#
_entry.id   AF-A0A0M9E761-F1
#
_cell.length_a   1.000
_cell.length_b   1.000
_cell.length_c   1.000
_cell.angle_alpha   90.00
_cell.angle_beta   90.00
_cell.angle_gamma   90.00
#
_symmetry.space_group_name_H-M   'P 1'
#
loop_
_entity.id
_entity.type
_entity.pdbx_description
1 polymer ?
#
loop_
_entity_poly.entity_id
_entity_poly.type
_entity_poly.pdbx_seq_one_letter_code
_entity_poly.pdbx_strand_id
1 'polypeptide(L)'
;MTNRNPVKQLFITFPHSVCDKCKFRDDLLRFEPDYYKVCEEKHKDGTPHLHAVVRFKNKYSKAFVLRHFKEIYPDDYKRIDVKPVRSIKKSIQYLSKEDPFPLESGTFSDSR
;
A
#
# COMPACT_ATOMS: atom_id res chain seq x y z
N MET A 1 5.69 -22.18 0.20
CA MET A 1 4.23 -22.03 0.43
C MET A 1 3.83 -20.56 0.26
N THR A 2 3.14 -20.20 -0.81
CA THR A 2 2.60 -18.84 -0.96
C THR A 2 1.36 -18.74 -0.09
N ASN A 3 1.43 -18.00 1.02
CA ASN A 3 0.28 -17.79 1.90
C ASN A 3 -0.82 -17.06 1.12
N ARG A 4 -1.91 -17.78 0.80
CA ARG A 4 -3.07 -17.25 0.07
C ARG A 4 -4.15 -16.72 1.00
N ASN A 5 -3.95 -16.79 2.31
CA ASN A 5 -4.97 -16.43 3.28
C ASN A 5 -5.25 -14.92 3.23
N PRO A 6 -6.54 -14.53 3.22
CA PRO A 6 -6.92 -13.14 3.38
C PRO A 6 -6.35 -12.53 4.67
N VAL A 7 -5.80 -11.33 4.57
CA VAL A 7 -5.22 -10.57 5.68
C VAL A 7 -5.90 -9.22 5.82
N LYS A 8 -5.90 -8.66 7.03
CA LYS A 8 -6.41 -7.31 7.29
C LYS A 8 -5.42 -6.21 6.91
N GLN A 9 -4.14 -6.54 6.75
CA GLN A 9 -3.08 -5.54 6.62
C GLN A 9 -2.11 -5.94 5.51
N LEU A 10 -1.86 -5.01 4.60
CA LEU A 10 -0.97 -5.19 3.46
C LEU A 10 0.03 -4.03 3.38
N PHE A 11 1.22 -4.35 2.89
CA PHE A 11 2.24 -3.43 2.45
C PHE A 11 2.29 -3.54 0.94
N ILE A 12 2.18 -2.41 0.25
CA ILE A 12 2.11 -2.34 -1.20
C ILE A 12 3.23 -1.43 -1.67
N THR A 13 3.97 -1.90 -2.67
CA THR A 13 5.07 -1.16 -3.28
C THR A 13 4.81 -1.05 -4.78
N PHE A 14 4.84 0.17 -5.32
CA PHE A 14 4.77 0.44 -6.76
C PHE A 14 6.05 1.19 -7.20
N PRO A 15 7.10 0.45 -7.62
CA PRO A 15 8.35 1.04 -8.07
C PRO A 15 8.20 1.67 -9.45
N HIS A 16 8.90 2.79 -9.68
CA HIS A 16 8.82 3.58 -10.91
C HIS A 16 7.36 3.82 -11.34
N SER A 17 6.53 4.21 -10.39
CA SER A 17 5.08 4.33 -10.56
C SER A 17 4.72 5.33 -11.67
N VAL A 18 3.63 5.05 -12.38
CA VAL A 18 3.10 5.89 -13.47
C VAL A 18 2.02 6.86 -12.98
N CYS A 19 1.75 6.87 -11.67
CA CYS A 19 0.74 7.67 -11.04
C CYS A 19 1.34 8.39 -9.83
N ASP A 20 0.69 9.47 -9.39
CA ASP A 20 1.05 10.14 -8.16
C ASP A 20 0.47 9.43 -6.92
N LYS A 21 0.99 9.83 -5.76
CA LYS A 21 0.58 9.33 -4.45
C LYS A 21 -0.92 9.50 -4.17
N CYS A 22 -1.56 10.58 -4.65
CA CYS A 22 -2.98 10.84 -4.43
C CYS A 22 -3.85 9.86 -5.21
N LYS A 23 -3.54 9.66 -6.50
CA LYS A 23 -4.25 8.71 -7.36
C LYS A 23 -4.10 7.28 -6.84
N PHE A 24 -2.90 6.90 -6.45
CA PHE A 24 -2.65 5.58 -5.86
C PHE A 24 -3.43 5.36 -4.55
N ARG A 25 -3.54 6.39 -3.71
CA ARG A 25 -4.40 6.38 -2.51
C ARG A 25 -5.87 6.21 -2.89
N ASP A 26 -6.37 6.94 -3.87
CA ASP A 26 -7.78 6.89 -4.28
C ASP A 26 -8.17 5.48 -4.77
N ASP A 27 -7.27 4.81 -5.50
CA ASP A 27 -7.48 3.44 -5.98
C ASP A 27 -7.58 2.42 -4.83
N LEU A 28 -6.98 2.72 -3.68
CA LEU A 28 -7.07 1.91 -2.47
C LEU A 28 -8.36 2.15 -1.67
N LEU A 29 -9.01 3.30 -1.84
CA LEU A 29 -10.22 3.66 -1.09
C LEU A 29 -11.41 2.73 -1.37
N ARG A 30 -11.45 2.08 -2.55
CA ARG A 30 -12.51 1.09 -2.87
C ARG A 30 -12.58 -0.08 -1.88
N PHE A 31 -11.49 -0.35 -1.17
CA PHE A 31 -11.42 -1.44 -0.19
C PHE A 31 -11.88 -1.01 1.20
N GLU A 32 -12.32 0.24 1.34
CA GLU A 32 -12.75 0.88 2.58
C GLU A 32 -11.74 0.67 3.73
N PRO A 33 -10.48 1.11 3.55
CA PRO A 33 -9.48 0.99 4.59
C PRO A 33 -9.89 1.79 5.82
N ASP A 34 -9.67 1.22 7.01
CA ASP A 34 -9.86 1.93 8.27
C ASP A 34 -8.58 2.67 8.71
N TYR A 35 -7.44 2.32 8.12
CA TYR A 35 -6.20 3.05 8.22
C TYR A 35 -5.40 2.91 6.92
N TYR A 36 -4.78 3.99 6.48
CA TYR A 36 -3.74 3.93 5.46
C TYR A 36 -2.64 4.95 5.72
N LYS A 37 -1.45 4.63 5.23
CA LYS A 37 -0.35 5.57 5.07
C LYS A 37 0.31 5.32 3.72
N VAL A 38 0.33 6.34 2.86
CA VAL A 38 0.96 6.30 1.55
C VAL A 38 2.11 7.30 1.54
N CYS A 39 3.27 6.85 1.08
CA CYS A 39 4.48 7.64 0.95
C CYS A 39 5.01 7.57 -0.47
N GLU A 40 5.69 8.63 -0.86
CA GLU A 40 6.46 8.71 -2.11
C GLU A 40 7.94 8.85 -1.76
N GLU A 41 8.75 7.88 -2.16
CA GLU A 41 10.21 7.97 -2.18
C GLU A 41 10.63 8.35 -3.60
N LYS A 42 11.59 9.29 -3.75
CA LYS A 42 12.18 9.57 -5.07
C LYS A 42 13.30 8.57 -5.33
N HIS A 43 13.15 7.74 -6.36
CA HIS A 43 14.27 6.93 -6.82
C HIS A 43 15.41 7.82 -7.34
N LYS A 44 16.62 7.24 -7.41
CA LYS A 44 17.84 7.94 -7.89
C LYS A 44 17.70 8.49 -9.32
N ASP A 45 16.81 7.92 -10.12
CA ASP A 45 16.51 8.32 -11.49
C ASP A 45 15.40 9.40 -11.58
N GLY A 46 14.88 9.85 -10.44
CA GLY A 46 13.81 10.85 -10.35
C GLY A 46 12.40 10.28 -10.51
N THR A 47 12.24 8.98 -10.76
CA THR A 47 10.91 8.37 -10.86
C THR A 47 10.29 8.14 -9.46
N PRO A 48 8.96 8.25 -9.34
CA PRO A 48 8.29 8.09 -8.04
C PRO A 48 8.21 6.61 -7.63
N HIS A 49 8.63 6.31 -6.42
CA HIS A 49 8.49 5.02 -5.76
C HIS A 49 7.40 5.12 -4.69
N LEU A 50 6.25 4.50 -4.95
CA LEU A 50 5.14 4.58 -4.00
C LEU A 50 5.15 3.41 -3.04
N HIS A 51 4.99 3.71 -1.77
CA HIS A 51 4.77 2.72 -0.74
C HIS A 51 3.46 3.01 0.00
N ALA A 52 2.66 1.97 0.24
CA ALA A 52 1.45 2.07 1.04
C ALA A 52 1.39 0.98 2.10
N VAL A 53 1.06 1.40 3.32
CA VAL A 53 0.59 0.52 4.38
C VAL A 53 -0.91 0.71 4.49
N VAL A 54 -1.66 -0.37 4.40
CA VAL A 54 -3.12 -0.32 4.44
C VAL A 54 -3.65 -1.35 5.44
N ARG A 55 -4.54 -0.91 6.31
CA ARG A 55 -5.40 -1.76 7.13
C ARG A 55 -6.83 -1.66 6.61
N PHE A 56 -7.43 -2.81 6.39
CA PHE A 56 -8.77 -2.96 5.87
C PHE A 56 -9.74 -3.36 6.97
N LYS A 57 -11.00 -2.91 6.86
CA LYS A 57 -12.10 -3.42 7.69
C LYS A 57 -12.28 -4.93 7.51
N ASN A 58 -12.30 -5.36 6.24
CA ASN A 58 -12.41 -6.76 5.81
C ASN A 58 -11.05 -7.40 5.54
N LYS A 59 -10.97 -8.73 5.47
CA LYS A 59 -9.74 -9.41 5.07
C LYS A 59 -9.71 -9.57 3.55
N TYR A 60 -8.61 -9.21 2.91
CA TYR A 60 -8.39 -9.39 1.48
C TYR A 60 -7.17 -10.25 1.20
N SER A 61 -7.24 -11.08 0.16
CA SER A 61 -6.09 -11.85 -0.30
C SER A 61 -5.18 -10.98 -1.19
N LYS A 62 -3.88 -11.29 -1.20
CA LYS A 62 -2.90 -10.65 -2.12
C LYS A 62 -3.40 -10.66 -3.57
N ALA A 63 -3.92 -11.81 -4.01
CA ALA A 63 -4.38 -11.99 -5.39
C ALA A 63 -5.59 -11.13 -5.72
N PHE A 64 -6.51 -10.93 -4.77
CA PHE A 64 -7.67 -10.07 -4.96
C PHE A 64 -7.24 -8.61 -5.17
N VAL A 65 -6.33 -8.12 -4.33
CA VAL A 65 -5.80 -6.74 -4.43
C VAL A 65 -4.98 -6.55 -5.70
N LEU A 66 -4.14 -7.53 -6.08
CA LEU A 66 -3.40 -7.47 -7.34
C LEU A 66 -4.30 -7.49 -8.58
N ARG A 67 -5.43 -8.20 -8.53
CA ARG A 67 -6.39 -8.20 -9.65
C ARG A 67 -7.00 -6.82 -9.87
N HIS A 68 -7.33 -6.11 -8.80
CA HIS A 68 -7.77 -4.71 -8.90
C HIS A 68 -6.70 -3.82 -9.52
N PHE A 69 -5.44 -3.96 -9.10
CA PHE A 69 -4.36 -3.21 -9.74
C PHE A 69 -4.12 -3.60 -11.20
N LYS A 70 -4.39 -4.84 -11.58
CA LYS A 70 -4.36 -5.26 -13.00
C LYS A 70 -5.44 -4.57 -13.83
N GLU A 71 -6.59 -4.27 -13.25
CA GLU A 71 -7.68 -3.54 -13.93
C GLU A 71 -7.32 -2.06 -14.14
N ILE A 72 -6.63 -1.43 -13.18
CA ILE A 72 -6.26 0.00 -13.26
C ILE A 72 -4.94 0.22 -14.01
N TYR A 73 -3.96 -0.65 -13.77
CA TYR A 73 -2.59 -0.55 -14.28
C TYR A 73 -2.23 -1.81 -15.09
N PRO A 74 -2.90 -2.07 -16.22
CA PRO A 74 -2.77 -3.33 -16.96
C PRO A 74 -1.35 -3.62 -17.44
N ASP A 75 -0.58 -2.58 -17.75
CA ASP A 75 0.81 -2.71 -18.23
C ASP A 75 1.83 -2.81 -17.07
N ASP A 76 1.45 -2.38 -15.87
CA ASP A 76 2.37 -2.15 -14.76
C ASP A 76 2.09 -2.96 -13.50
N TYR A 77 0.96 -3.64 -13.42
CA TYR A 77 0.56 -4.39 -12.22
C TYR A 77 1.59 -5.44 -11.78
N LYS A 78 2.43 -5.94 -12.71
CA LYS A 78 3.52 -6.88 -12.40
C LYS A 78 4.64 -6.25 -11.58
N ARG A 79 4.80 -4.93 -11.65
CA ARG A 79 5.76 -4.15 -10.87
C ARG A 79 5.24 -3.92 -9.44
N ILE A 80 3.93 -3.93 -9.26
CA ILE A 80 3.29 -3.75 -7.96
C ILE A 80 3.47 -5.00 -7.11
N ASP A 81 4.21 -4.88 -6.00
CA ASP A 81 4.32 -5.93 -5.01
C ASP A 81 3.37 -5.68 -3.85
N VAL A 82 2.73 -6.75 -3.40
CA VAL A 82 1.75 -6.74 -2.30
C VAL A 82 2.19 -7.80 -1.29
N LYS A 83 2.45 -7.41 -0.05
CA LYS A 83 2.95 -8.28 1.01
C LYS A 83 2.08 -8.18 2.27
N PRO A 84 1.83 -9.29 2.99
CA PRO A 84 1.15 -9.24 4.27
C PRO A 84 2.01 -8.51 5.32
N VAL A 85 1.38 -7.65 6.11
CA VAL A 85 2.04 -6.94 7.19
C VAL A 85 1.83 -7.69 8.50
N ARG A 86 2.94 -8.05 9.16
CA ARG A 86 2.92 -8.65 10.51
C ARG A 86 2.80 -7.60 11.61
N SER A 87 3.41 -6.43 11.42
CA SER A 87 3.40 -5.33 12.38
C SER A 87 3.28 -4.00 11.65
N ILE A 88 2.06 -3.45 11.63
CA ILE A 88 1.79 -2.18 10.97
C ILE A 88 2.58 -1.03 11.57
N LYS A 89 2.80 -1.04 12.89
CA LYS A 89 3.64 -0.04 13.58
C LYS A 89 5.04 0.06 12.97
N LYS A 90 5.71 -1.07 12.73
CA LYS A 90 7.03 -1.09 12.09
C LYS A 90 6.97 -0.55 10.67
N SER A 91 5.93 -0.92 9.92
CA SER A 91 5.75 -0.42 8.55
C SER A 91 5.47 1.08 8.50
N ILE A 92 4.67 1.62 9.43
CA ILE A 92 4.42 3.06 9.57
C ILE A 92 5.73 3.79 9.90
N GLN A 93 6.51 3.28 10.85
CA GLN A 93 7.81 3.86 11.22
C GLN A 93 8.81 3.86 10.06
N TYR A 94 8.79 2.83 9.22
CA TYR A 94 9.59 2.79 7.99
C TYR A 94 9.14 3.90 7.02
N LEU A 95 7.85 3.98 6.74
CA LEU A 95 7.26 4.96 5.84
C LEU A 95 7.46 6.42 6.28
N SER A 96 7.41 6.71 7.58
CA SER A 96 7.63 8.06 8.12
C SER A 96 9.07 8.57 7.92
N LYS A 97 10.03 7.72 7.58
CA LYS A 97 11.43 8.15 7.31
C LYS A 97 11.64 8.59 5.87
N GLU A 98 10.86 8.06 4.93
CA GLU A 98 11.07 8.22 3.49
C GLU A 98 10.40 9.49 2.95
N ASP A 99 9.23 9.86 3.49
CA ASP A 99 8.41 10.96 2.98
C ASP A 99 8.06 11.94 4.11
N PRO A 100 8.45 13.23 4.03
CA PRO A 100 8.08 14.25 5.01
C PRO A 100 6.59 14.63 4.97
N PHE A 101 5.88 14.32 3.89
CA PHE A 101 4.47 14.68 3.70
C PHE A 101 3.61 13.48 3.27
N PRO A 102 3.53 12.40 4.07
CA PRO A 102 2.77 11.21 3.70
C PRO A 102 1.26 11.49 3.68
N LEU A 103 0.52 10.79 2.82
CA LEU A 103 -0.93 10.76 2.91
C LEU A 103 -1.34 9.74 3.97
N GLU A 104 -1.99 10.20 5.03
CA GLU A 104 -2.36 9.36 6.17
C GLU A 104 -3.82 9.61 6.57
N SER A 105 -4.54 8.55 6.91
CA SER A 105 -5.91 8.64 7.41
C SER A 105 -6.22 7.51 8.37
N GLY A 106 -7.14 7.81 9.29
CA GLY A 106 -7.57 6.92 10.37
C GLY A 106 -6.65 7.00 11.58
N THR A 107 -7.15 6.57 12.73
CA THR A 107 -6.36 6.42 13.95
C THR A 107 -5.95 4.96 14.11
N PHE A 108 -4.65 4.68 14.05
CA PHE A 108 -4.14 3.39 14.48
C PHE A 108 -4.21 3.31 16.02
N SER A 109 -5.29 2.74 16.57
CA SER A 109 -5.28 2.27 17.96
C SER A 109 -4.66 0.87 18.00
N ASP A 110 -3.55 0.72 18.73
CA ASP A 110 -3.04 -0.59 19.10
C ASP A 110 -4.03 -1.15 20.14
N SER A 111 -5.07 -1.83 19.66
CA SER A 111 -5.98 -2.58 20.52
C SER A 111 -5.25 -3.85 20.99
N ARG A 112 -4.26 -3.65 21.86
CA ARG A 112 -3.66 -4.71 22.67
C ARG A 112 -4.26 -4.66 24.05
#